data_AF-A0AAV9GR12-F1
#
_entry.id   AF-A0AAV9GR12-F1
#
_cell.length_a   1.000
_cell.length_b   1.000
_cell.length_c   1.000
_cell.angle_alpha   90.00
_cell.angle_beta   90.00
_cell.angle_gamma   90.00
#
_symmetry.space_group_name_H-M   'P 1'
#
loop_
_entity.id
_entity.type
_entity.pdbx_description
1 polymer ?
#
loop_
_entity_poly.entity_id
_entity_poly.type
_entity_poly.pdbx_seq_one_letter_code
_entity_poly.pdbx_strand_id
1 'polypeptide(L)'
;MRRLIDPEEYRRACGLADDQELPIVAISGGHLLYEEIMHPDECFLKTSARFFLGQMTLDKYFDRLVGHLKIGATLHEPDKWEANAQHYLSHDLIGACIKLWMQNKDFAPLDASSTARLKELCIAAYCSETVEDIIRESTAAGVPVESAPPEWIDIITVIAYARRRVKLVQHLATSYQTPAKVSTFEKLSGGHIRYIRISLENTDFQHSPCTASSRLMEILMWTSLIRSGWVHSPIPHDRHGIGSKGIRGVLNELLSHWTPEDHHLRSSPEVKEFCEALHAIDFMLDISAIASFLSPGKDWGEGLTERSVGCDLKTAEMFLDLFPLSRLEEGGYNSSFATFSPPLRLGCSHALMKSVAEWGVDNPDRLSMMKMLLERGCYVNDRYPKWECLVGPEEPGQNDTVLHVVAARGDRELAYLLLKHGAEKDGRAGQGRDLDTSPAQRARSRGFVETAERIERYQG
;
A
#
# COMPACT_ATOMS: atom_id res chain seq x y z
N MET A 1 18.86 -1.10 19.99
CA MET A 1 19.53 -2.06 19.09
C MET A 1 18.56 -3.19 18.81
N ARG A 2 18.18 -3.45 17.56
CA ARG A 2 17.46 -4.69 17.21
C ARG A 2 18.44 -5.85 17.41
N ARG A 3 18.18 -6.76 18.38
CA ARG A 3 18.86 -8.06 18.38
C ARG A 3 18.33 -8.81 17.16
N LEU A 4 19.22 -9.15 16.24
CA LEU A 4 18.92 -10.13 15.21
C LEU A 4 18.68 -11.46 15.92
N ILE A 5 17.59 -12.13 15.58
CA ILE A 5 17.20 -13.42 16.16
C ILE A 5 18.24 -14.45 15.77
N ASP A 6 18.71 -15.26 16.73
CA ASP A 6 19.57 -16.41 16.43
C ASP A 6 18.73 -17.44 15.64
N PRO A 7 19.08 -17.71 14.36
CA PRO A 7 18.40 -18.70 13.53
C PRO A 7 18.19 -20.05 14.23
N GLU A 8 19.18 -20.54 14.98
CA GLU A 8 19.14 -21.86 15.61
C GLU A 8 18.22 -21.91 16.83
N GLU A 9 18.11 -20.80 17.56
CA GLU A 9 17.20 -20.68 18.68
C GLU A 9 15.74 -20.63 18.22
N TYR A 10 15.49 -19.89 17.13
CA TYR A 10 14.18 -19.87 16.49
C TYR A 10 13.78 -21.25 15.97
N ARG A 11 14.71 -21.98 15.31
CA ARG A 11 14.46 -23.35 14.85
C ARG A 11 14.02 -24.25 16.01
N ARG A 12 14.75 -24.23 17.13
CA ARG A 12 14.40 -25.01 18.32
C ARG A 12 13.05 -24.64 18.90
N ALA A 13 12.72 -23.35 18.98
CA ALA A 13 11.43 -22.89 19.51
C ALA A 13 10.23 -23.29 18.63
N CYS A 14 10.44 -23.33 17.31
CA CYS A 14 9.43 -23.74 16.34
C CYS A 14 9.44 -25.25 16.04
N GLY A 15 10.35 -26.02 16.67
CA GLY A 15 10.51 -27.45 16.38
C GLY A 15 10.92 -27.75 14.93
N LEU A 16 11.70 -26.86 14.31
CA LEU A 16 12.23 -27.04 12.96
C LEU A 16 13.44 -27.98 12.97
N ALA A 17 13.57 -28.78 11.91
CA ALA A 17 14.79 -29.55 11.66
C ALA A 17 15.93 -28.61 11.18
N ASP A 18 17.19 -29.01 11.38
CA ASP A 18 18.37 -28.20 11.06
C ASP A 18 18.46 -27.82 9.57
N ASP A 19 17.87 -28.65 8.69
CA ASP A 19 17.83 -28.46 7.24
C ASP A 19 16.57 -27.73 6.73
N GLN A 20 15.61 -27.45 7.61
CA GLN A 20 14.39 -26.74 7.25
C GLN A 20 14.68 -25.23 7.15
N GLU A 21 14.34 -24.62 6.00
CA GLU A 21 14.47 -23.18 5.82
C GLU A 21 13.64 -22.44 6.87
N LEU A 22 14.23 -21.39 7.45
CA LEU A 22 13.52 -20.53 8.36
C LEU A 22 12.47 -19.76 7.59
N PRO A 23 11.20 -19.76 8.05
CA PRO A 23 10.21 -18.84 7.51
C PRO A 23 10.76 -17.41 7.59
N ILE A 24 10.68 -16.64 6.51
CA ILE A 24 11.15 -15.24 6.42
C ILE A 24 10.58 -14.37 7.56
N VAL A 25 9.42 -14.76 8.10
CA VAL A 25 8.80 -14.30 9.36
C VAL A 25 9.81 -14.10 10.50
N ALA A 26 10.86 -14.92 10.59
CA ALA A 26 11.87 -14.87 11.63
C ALA A 26 12.86 -13.69 11.52
N ILE A 27 12.97 -13.03 10.36
CA ILE A 27 14.06 -12.06 10.10
C ILE A 27 13.58 -10.60 10.23
N SER A 28 12.30 -10.31 9.95
CA SER A 28 11.78 -8.93 9.85
C SER A 28 10.97 -8.45 11.06
N GLY A 29 10.43 -9.37 11.87
CA GLY A 29 9.44 -9.10 12.92
C GLY A 29 9.90 -8.34 14.17
N GLY A 30 11.20 -8.09 14.32
CA GLY A 30 11.76 -7.40 15.48
C GLY A 30 11.62 -8.19 16.80
N HIS A 31 11.95 -7.54 17.91
CA HIS A 31 12.10 -8.18 19.23
C HIS A 31 10.79 -8.74 19.82
N LEU A 32 9.65 -8.10 19.53
CA LEU A 32 8.35 -8.44 20.14
C LEU A 32 7.78 -9.77 19.63
N LEU A 33 7.97 -10.10 18.34
CA LEU A 33 7.53 -11.40 17.80
C LEU A 33 8.36 -12.56 18.34
N TYR A 34 9.65 -12.33 18.57
CA TYR A 34 10.53 -13.32 19.18
C TYR A 34 10.08 -13.64 20.61
N GLU A 35 9.70 -12.64 21.41
CA GLU A 35 9.21 -12.87 22.77
C GLU A 35 7.94 -13.74 22.80
N GLU A 36 6.99 -13.54 21.87
CA GLU A 36 5.80 -14.38 21.80
C GLU A 36 6.11 -15.81 21.32
N ILE A 37 7.02 -16.00 20.37
CA ILE A 37 7.42 -17.35 19.90
C ILE A 37 8.14 -18.14 21.01
N MET A 38 9.02 -17.46 21.75
CA MET A 38 9.79 -18.05 22.84
C MET A 38 8.96 -18.25 24.11
N HIS A 39 7.75 -17.66 24.17
CA HIS A 39 6.88 -17.82 25.32
C HIS A 39 6.49 -19.31 25.47
N PRO A 40 6.45 -19.84 26.72
CA PRO A 40 6.09 -21.24 26.96
C PRO A 40 4.67 -21.54 26.49
N ASP A 41 3.75 -20.61 26.71
CA ASP A 41 2.35 -20.76 26.29
C ASP A 41 2.19 -20.64 24.77
N GLU A 42 1.35 -21.50 24.20
CA GLU A 42 0.99 -21.46 22.79
C GLU A 42 -0.12 -20.42 22.57
N CYS A 43 0.24 -19.28 21.98
CA CYS A 43 -0.64 -18.15 21.66
C CYS A 43 -0.79 -18.01 20.13
N PHE A 44 -1.20 -16.85 19.62
CA PHE A 44 -1.47 -16.59 18.21
C PHE A 44 -0.28 -16.93 17.30
N LEU A 45 0.91 -16.35 17.50
CA LEU A 45 2.01 -16.48 16.52
C LEU A 45 2.62 -17.87 16.48
N LYS A 46 2.74 -18.51 17.65
CA LYS A 46 3.21 -19.90 17.73
C LYS A 46 2.22 -20.84 17.06
N THR A 47 0.91 -20.61 17.24
CA THR A 47 -0.15 -21.35 16.56
C THR A 47 -0.05 -21.18 15.05
N SER A 48 0.07 -19.95 14.56
CA SER A 48 0.24 -19.62 13.14
C SER A 48 1.47 -20.26 12.54
N ALA A 49 2.63 -20.11 13.19
CA ALA A 49 3.89 -20.69 12.74
C ALA A 49 3.78 -22.22 12.58
N ARG A 50 3.25 -22.92 13.59
CA ARG A 50 3.07 -24.38 13.52
C ARG A 50 2.11 -24.81 12.42
N PHE A 51 1.03 -24.06 12.19
CA PHE A 51 0.11 -24.34 11.09
C PHE A 51 0.79 -24.21 9.73
N PHE A 52 1.49 -23.10 9.48
CA PHE A 52 2.18 -22.89 8.20
C PHE A 52 3.37 -23.81 7.97
N LEU A 53 4.00 -24.29 9.05
CA LEU A 53 5.03 -25.33 9.00
C LEU A 53 4.46 -26.75 8.82
N GLY A 54 3.14 -26.91 8.67
CA GLY A 54 2.47 -28.21 8.50
C GLY A 54 2.46 -29.08 9.77
N GLN A 55 2.83 -28.52 10.93
CA GLN A 55 2.87 -29.21 12.21
C GLN A 55 1.51 -29.22 12.93
N MET A 56 0.52 -28.51 12.38
CA MET A 56 -0.83 -28.38 12.92
C MET A 56 -1.86 -28.51 11.80
N THR A 57 -2.97 -29.20 12.07
CA THR A 57 -4.10 -29.28 11.13
C THR A 57 -4.90 -27.98 11.12
N LEU A 58 -5.63 -27.72 10.04
CA LEU A 58 -6.53 -26.55 9.94
C LEU A 58 -7.56 -26.53 11.08
N ASP A 59 -8.12 -27.70 11.42
CA ASP A 59 -9.06 -27.84 12.54
C ASP A 59 -8.43 -27.37 13.86
N LYS A 60 -7.23 -27.85 14.19
CA LYS A 60 -6.50 -27.46 15.40
C LYS A 60 -6.11 -25.98 15.38
N TYR A 61 -5.74 -25.45 14.22
CA TYR A 61 -5.43 -24.04 14.05
C TYR A 61 -6.62 -23.16 14.43
N PHE A 62 -7.81 -23.41 13.87
CA PHE A 62 -9.01 -22.65 14.24
C PHE A 62 -9.50 -22.96 15.65
N ASP A 63 -9.33 -24.18 16.16
CA ASP A 63 -9.65 -24.53 17.54
C ASP A 63 -8.87 -23.65 18.53
N ARG A 64 -7.57 -23.49 18.28
CA ARG A 64 -6.69 -22.62 19.08
C ARG A 64 -7.08 -21.16 18.97
N LEU A 65 -7.23 -20.64 17.75
CA LEU A 65 -7.52 -19.21 17.55
C LEU A 65 -8.88 -18.82 18.11
N VAL A 66 -9.96 -19.51 17.69
CA VAL A 66 -11.33 -19.18 18.13
C VAL A 66 -11.52 -19.48 19.63
N GLY A 67 -10.71 -20.39 20.19
CA GLY A 67 -10.67 -20.66 21.63
C GLY A 67 -10.38 -19.42 22.48
N HIS A 68 -9.62 -18.44 21.97
CA HIS A 68 -9.35 -17.18 22.66
C HIS A 68 -10.59 -16.28 22.81
N LEU A 69 -11.61 -16.46 21.98
CA LEU A 69 -12.86 -15.69 22.04
C LEU A 69 -13.86 -16.26 23.06
N LYS A 70 -13.55 -17.39 23.70
CA LYS A 70 -14.46 -18.11 24.60
C LYS A 70 -14.54 -17.45 25.99
N ILE A 71 -15.70 -17.53 26.63
CA ILE A 71 -15.88 -17.18 28.04
C ILE A 71 -14.87 -17.94 28.91
N GLY A 72 -14.09 -17.20 29.70
CA GLY A 72 -13.08 -17.76 30.58
C GLY A 72 -11.84 -18.30 29.88
N ALA A 73 -11.61 -17.94 28.60
CA ALA A 73 -10.36 -18.24 27.92
C ALA A 73 -9.15 -17.72 28.71
N THR A 74 -8.09 -18.52 28.75
CA THR A 74 -6.83 -18.12 29.36
C THR A 74 -6.19 -17.04 28.50
N LEU A 75 -5.99 -15.86 29.08
CA LEU A 75 -5.21 -14.79 28.46
C LEU A 75 -3.74 -14.97 28.86
N HIS A 76 -2.93 -15.42 27.91
CA HIS A 76 -1.49 -15.53 28.09
C HIS A 76 -0.86 -14.13 28.10
N GLU A 77 0.37 -13.99 28.58
CA GLU A 77 1.04 -12.68 28.59
C GLU A 77 1.12 -12.02 27.20
N PRO A 78 1.40 -12.76 26.09
CA PRO A 78 1.42 -12.17 24.76
C PRO A 78 0.05 -11.72 24.20
N ASP A 79 -1.06 -12.16 24.79
CA ASP A 79 -2.41 -11.73 24.41
C ASP A 79 -2.69 -10.27 24.83
N LYS A 80 -2.01 -9.79 25.88
CA LYS A 80 -2.29 -8.50 26.55
C LYS A 80 -1.73 -7.28 25.82
N TRP A 81 -0.86 -7.46 24.82
CA TRP A 81 -0.19 -6.34 24.15
C TRP A 81 -1.01 -5.84 22.95
N GLU A 82 -1.72 -4.72 23.12
CA GLU A 82 -2.46 -4.02 22.06
C GLU A 82 -1.55 -3.67 20.86
N ALA A 83 -0.27 -3.37 21.11
CA ALA A 83 0.70 -3.02 20.08
C ALA A 83 1.06 -4.17 19.13
N ASN A 84 0.78 -5.43 19.49
CA ASN A 84 1.19 -6.56 18.68
C ASN A 84 0.22 -6.88 17.55
N ALA A 85 -1.10 -6.65 17.70
CA ALA A 85 -2.05 -7.07 16.67
C ALA A 85 -1.74 -6.47 15.29
N GLN A 86 -1.24 -5.24 15.24
CA GLN A 86 -0.79 -4.62 13.98
C GLN A 86 0.41 -5.35 13.36
N HIS A 87 1.40 -5.72 14.17
CA HIS A 87 2.52 -6.54 13.69
C HIS A 87 2.07 -7.93 13.22
N TYR A 88 0.95 -8.45 13.71
CA TYR A 88 0.45 -9.76 13.33
C TYR A 88 -0.25 -9.71 11.99
N LEU A 89 -0.86 -8.57 11.63
CA LEU A 89 -1.52 -8.40 10.34
C LEU A 89 -0.57 -8.62 9.15
N SER A 90 0.74 -8.40 9.32
CA SER A 90 1.74 -8.73 8.29
C SER A 90 2.09 -10.22 8.19
N HIS A 91 1.79 -11.04 9.19
CA HIS A 91 2.24 -12.45 9.25
C HIS A 91 1.09 -13.46 9.17
N ASP A 92 0.01 -13.23 9.92
CA ASP A 92 -1.20 -14.03 9.90
C ASP A 92 -2.41 -13.09 10.03
N LEU A 93 -2.99 -12.73 8.90
CA LEU A 93 -4.14 -11.84 8.82
C LEU A 93 -5.35 -12.40 9.59
N ILE A 94 -5.58 -13.72 9.51
CA ILE A 94 -6.69 -14.41 10.19
C ILE A 94 -6.47 -14.40 11.70
N GLY A 95 -5.27 -14.80 12.16
CA GLY A 95 -4.90 -14.76 13.57
C GLY A 95 -4.97 -13.35 14.14
N ALA A 96 -4.46 -12.36 13.41
CA ALA A 96 -4.52 -10.95 13.80
C ALA A 96 -5.95 -10.43 13.91
N CYS A 97 -6.83 -10.79 12.98
CA CYS A 97 -8.25 -10.45 13.03
C CYS A 97 -8.91 -10.97 14.32
N ILE A 98 -8.70 -12.24 14.64
CA ILE A 98 -9.26 -12.84 15.86
C ILE A 98 -8.66 -12.15 17.11
N LYS A 99 -7.36 -11.83 17.11
CA LYS A 99 -6.71 -11.09 18.21
C LYS A 99 -7.31 -9.68 18.37
N LEU A 100 -7.59 -8.97 17.28
CA LEU A 100 -8.24 -7.66 17.32
C LEU A 100 -9.64 -7.74 17.93
N TRP A 101 -10.42 -8.77 17.59
CA TRP A 101 -11.74 -9.00 18.18
C TRP A 101 -11.67 -9.39 19.66
N MET A 102 -10.71 -10.23 20.04
CA MET A 102 -10.44 -10.55 21.45
C MET A 102 -10.11 -9.30 22.28
N GLN A 103 -9.38 -8.35 21.69
CA GLN A 103 -9.00 -7.09 22.35
C GLN A 103 -10.09 -6.02 22.29
N ASN A 104 -11.15 -6.23 21.49
CA ASN A 104 -12.25 -5.28 21.38
C ASN A 104 -13.13 -5.35 22.63
N LYS A 105 -13.23 -4.23 23.35
CA LYS A 105 -14.02 -4.13 24.59
C LYS A 105 -15.52 -4.32 24.39
N ASP A 106 -16.01 -4.08 23.17
CA ASP A 106 -17.41 -4.26 22.80
C ASP A 106 -17.71 -5.71 22.36
N PHE A 107 -16.70 -6.56 22.19
CA PHE A 107 -16.88 -7.95 21.82
C PHE A 107 -17.39 -8.76 23.00
N ALA A 108 -18.54 -9.43 22.84
CA ALA A 108 -19.09 -10.34 23.84
C ALA A 108 -18.38 -11.71 23.73
N PRO A 109 -17.72 -12.20 24.79
CA PRO A 109 -17.10 -13.51 24.77
C PRO A 109 -18.12 -14.62 24.47
N LEU A 110 -17.69 -15.63 23.72
CA LEU A 110 -18.53 -16.67 23.18
C LEU A 110 -18.72 -17.82 24.18
N ASP A 111 -19.93 -18.36 24.27
CA ASP A 111 -20.14 -19.65 24.92
C ASP A 111 -19.58 -20.82 24.07
N ALA A 112 -19.51 -22.02 24.65
CA ALA A 112 -18.92 -23.18 23.99
C ALA A 112 -19.64 -23.56 22.67
N SER A 113 -20.96 -23.37 22.59
CA SER A 113 -21.72 -23.66 21.38
C SER A 113 -21.41 -22.66 20.27
N SER A 114 -21.29 -21.39 20.63
CA SER A 114 -21.00 -20.27 19.73
C SER A 114 -19.56 -20.33 19.23
N THR A 115 -18.59 -20.66 20.10
CA THR A 115 -17.20 -20.96 19.72
C THR A 115 -17.13 -22.10 18.70
N ALA A 116 -17.84 -23.21 18.94
CA ALA A 116 -17.85 -24.34 18.02
C ALA A 116 -18.44 -23.96 16.65
N ARG A 117 -19.55 -23.24 16.62
CA ARG A 117 -20.18 -22.78 15.38
C ARG A 117 -19.29 -21.81 14.60
N LEU A 118 -18.67 -20.84 15.27
CA LEU A 118 -17.72 -19.93 14.63
C LEU A 118 -16.52 -20.69 14.04
N LYS A 119 -15.98 -21.68 14.76
CA LYS A 119 -14.90 -22.54 14.25
C LYS A 119 -15.31 -23.25 12.94
N GLU A 120 -16.48 -23.87 12.90
CA GLU A 120 -16.99 -24.53 11.69
C GLU A 120 -17.15 -23.53 10.52
N LEU A 121 -17.68 -22.33 10.79
CA LEU A 121 -17.78 -21.28 9.78
C LEU A 121 -16.41 -20.83 9.26
N CYS A 122 -15.42 -20.68 10.16
CA CYS A 122 -14.06 -20.32 9.78
C CYS A 122 -13.42 -21.38 8.88
N ILE A 123 -13.58 -22.66 9.22
CA ILE A 123 -13.10 -23.79 8.40
C ILE A 123 -13.81 -23.78 7.05
N ALA A 124 -15.13 -23.62 7.03
CA ALA A 124 -15.93 -23.55 5.82
C ALA A 124 -15.45 -22.43 4.90
N ALA A 125 -15.28 -21.22 5.42
CA ALA A 125 -14.77 -20.08 4.67
C ALA A 125 -13.35 -20.27 4.13
N TYR A 126 -12.51 -21.00 4.88
CA TYR A 126 -11.13 -21.28 4.48
C TYR A 126 -11.05 -22.30 3.34
N CYS A 127 -11.89 -23.34 3.41
CA CYS A 127 -11.89 -24.48 2.49
C CYS A 127 -12.77 -24.27 1.25
N SER A 128 -13.90 -23.58 1.40
CA SER A 128 -14.88 -23.38 0.33
C SER A 128 -14.27 -22.66 -0.89
N GLU A 129 -14.70 -23.08 -2.07
CA GLU A 129 -14.32 -22.45 -3.34
C GLU A 129 -15.38 -21.48 -3.85
N THR A 130 -16.64 -21.73 -3.49
CA THR A 130 -17.82 -20.99 -3.97
C THR A 130 -18.62 -20.38 -2.82
N VAL A 131 -19.50 -19.44 -3.16
CA VAL A 131 -20.41 -18.82 -2.19
C VAL A 131 -21.49 -19.81 -1.75
N GLU A 132 -21.90 -20.69 -2.65
CA GLU A 132 -22.90 -21.71 -2.40
C GLU A 132 -22.40 -22.77 -1.40
N ASP A 133 -21.11 -23.12 -1.45
CA ASP A 133 -20.51 -24.07 -0.51
C ASP A 133 -20.53 -23.51 0.92
N ILE A 134 -20.14 -22.24 1.12
CA ILE A 134 -20.17 -21.64 2.46
C ILE A 134 -21.60 -21.43 2.97
N ILE A 135 -22.57 -21.09 2.12
CA ILE A 135 -23.98 -21.00 2.52
C ILE A 135 -24.49 -22.37 2.99
N ARG A 136 -24.17 -23.44 2.23
CA ARG A 136 -24.52 -24.81 2.59
C ARG A 136 -23.88 -25.24 3.91
N GLU A 137 -22.58 -25.02 4.06
CA GLU A 137 -21.80 -25.41 5.24
C GLU A 137 -22.20 -24.62 6.49
N SER A 138 -22.41 -23.30 6.36
CA SER A 138 -22.89 -22.44 7.45
C SER A 138 -24.28 -22.84 7.93
N THR A 139 -25.19 -23.16 7.01
CA THR A 139 -26.52 -23.69 7.33
C THR A 139 -26.42 -25.04 8.05
N ALA A 140 -25.54 -25.94 7.60
CA ALA A 140 -25.31 -27.23 8.25
C ALA A 140 -24.72 -27.09 9.67
N ALA A 141 -23.88 -26.07 9.89
CA ALA A 141 -23.36 -25.71 11.21
C ALA A 141 -24.40 -25.03 12.13
N GLY A 142 -25.62 -24.78 11.63
CA GLY A 142 -26.70 -24.17 12.40
C GLY A 142 -26.55 -22.66 12.60
N VAL A 143 -25.72 -22.01 11.79
CA VAL A 143 -25.57 -20.55 11.75
C VAL A 143 -25.51 -20.14 10.27
N PRO A 144 -26.68 -19.96 9.62
CA PRO A 144 -26.72 -19.41 8.26
C PRO A 144 -25.88 -18.15 8.20
N VAL A 145 -25.01 -18.05 7.20
CA VAL A 145 -24.05 -16.95 7.10
C VAL A 145 -24.76 -15.61 7.19
N GLU A 146 -25.98 -15.46 6.64
CA GLU A 146 -26.85 -14.27 6.63
C GLU A 146 -27.43 -13.86 7.99
N SER A 147 -27.32 -14.74 8.99
CA SER A 147 -27.79 -14.51 10.35
C SER A 147 -26.65 -14.38 11.37
N ALA A 148 -25.40 -14.52 10.91
CA ALA A 148 -24.25 -14.48 11.78
C ALA A 148 -24.03 -13.08 12.37
N PRO A 149 -23.51 -12.97 13.60
CA PRO A 149 -23.13 -11.68 14.18
C PRO A 149 -22.14 -10.90 13.28
N PRO A 150 -22.22 -9.56 13.24
CA PRO A 150 -21.32 -8.74 12.41
C PRO A 150 -19.82 -9.01 12.65
N GLU A 151 -19.44 -9.31 13.89
CA GLU A 151 -18.05 -9.63 14.27
C GLU A 151 -17.59 -10.93 13.63
N TRP A 152 -18.49 -11.90 13.47
CA TRP A 152 -18.19 -13.16 12.81
C TRP A 152 -18.05 -12.93 11.31
N ILE A 153 -18.92 -12.10 10.73
CA ILE A 153 -18.85 -11.72 9.31
C ILE A 153 -17.54 -11.00 8.98
N ASP A 154 -17.03 -10.15 9.86
CA ASP A 154 -15.71 -9.53 9.70
C ASP A 154 -14.60 -10.60 9.67
N ILE A 155 -14.60 -11.55 10.61
CA ILE A 155 -13.64 -12.68 10.63
C ILE A 155 -13.73 -13.53 9.35
N ILE A 156 -14.94 -13.93 8.95
CA ILE A 156 -15.16 -14.74 7.74
C ILE A 156 -14.73 -13.98 6.48
N THR A 157 -14.96 -12.68 6.41
CA THR A 157 -14.55 -11.84 5.27
C THR A 157 -13.03 -11.69 5.22
N VAL A 158 -12.35 -11.59 6.36
CA VAL A 158 -10.89 -11.63 6.44
C VAL A 158 -10.34 -12.97 5.95
N ILE A 159 -10.95 -14.10 6.35
CA ILE A 159 -10.57 -15.43 5.84
C ILE A 159 -10.74 -15.48 4.32
N ALA A 160 -11.90 -15.03 3.80
CA ALA A 160 -12.16 -14.98 2.36
C ALA A 160 -11.15 -14.10 1.61
N TYR A 161 -10.78 -12.95 2.20
CA TYR A 161 -9.74 -12.07 1.67
C TYR A 161 -8.37 -12.75 1.65
N ALA A 162 -7.94 -13.34 2.76
CA ALA A 162 -6.67 -14.08 2.87
C ALA A 162 -6.58 -15.24 1.86
N ARG A 163 -7.72 -15.87 1.56
CA ARG A 163 -7.85 -16.96 0.58
C ARG A 163 -8.15 -16.49 -0.85
N ARG A 164 -8.17 -15.17 -1.09
CA ARG A 164 -8.42 -14.55 -2.41
C ARG A 164 -9.74 -14.99 -3.06
N ARG A 165 -10.77 -15.20 -2.23
CA ARG A 165 -12.11 -15.56 -2.68
C ARG A 165 -12.89 -14.30 -3.05
N VAL A 166 -12.55 -13.67 -4.16
CA VAL A 166 -13.13 -12.37 -4.61
C VAL A 166 -14.66 -12.38 -4.59
N LYS A 167 -15.28 -13.43 -5.15
CA LYS A 167 -16.74 -13.58 -5.19
C LYS A 167 -17.35 -13.70 -3.80
N LEU A 168 -16.67 -14.36 -2.87
CA LEU A 168 -17.13 -14.49 -1.50
C LEU A 168 -17.02 -13.16 -0.75
N VAL A 169 -15.90 -12.44 -0.88
CA VAL A 169 -15.76 -11.09 -0.31
C VAL A 169 -16.83 -10.15 -0.87
N GLN A 170 -17.08 -10.19 -2.19
CA GLN A 170 -18.16 -9.43 -2.84
C GLN A 170 -19.53 -9.77 -2.27
N HIS A 171 -19.84 -11.07 -2.15
CA HIS A 171 -21.12 -11.52 -1.62
C HIS A 171 -21.31 -11.09 -0.16
N LEU A 172 -20.31 -11.30 0.70
CA LEU A 172 -20.36 -10.90 2.11
C LEU A 172 -20.48 -9.38 2.23
N ALA A 173 -19.68 -8.62 1.48
CA ALA A 173 -19.73 -7.16 1.54
C ALA A 173 -21.09 -6.61 1.12
N THR A 174 -21.65 -7.10 0.01
CA THR A 174 -22.95 -6.65 -0.50
C THR A 174 -24.13 -7.09 0.38
N SER A 175 -24.06 -8.27 0.98
CA SER A 175 -25.11 -8.79 1.88
C SER A 175 -25.09 -8.10 3.26
N TYR A 176 -23.93 -7.56 3.66
CA TYR A 176 -23.71 -6.91 4.95
C TYR A 176 -23.23 -5.47 4.79
N GLN A 177 -24.18 -4.59 4.46
CA GLN A 177 -23.93 -3.16 4.42
C GLN A 177 -23.65 -2.66 5.85
N THR A 178 -22.49 -2.02 6.07
CA THR A 178 -21.97 -1.53 7.37
C THR A 178 -21.68 -2.61 8.43
N PRO A 179 -20.58 -3.36 8.30
CA PRO A 179 -20.27 -4.50 9.14
C PRO A 179 -19.47 -4.05 10.36
N ALA A 180 -20.10 -4.23 11.51
CA ALA A 180 -19.59 -3.84 12.81
C ALA A 180 -19.19 -2.35 12.90
N LYS A 181 -19.04 -1.85 14.12
CA LYS A 181 -18.59 -0.45 14.34
C LYS A 181 -17.10 -0.26 14.04
N VAL A 182 -16.36 -1.37 13.96
CA VAL A 182 -14.92 -1.43 13.72
C VAL A 182 -14.69 -2.62 12.81
N SER A 183 -14.11 -2.40 11.64
CA SER A 183 -13.69 -3.50 10.76
C SER A 183 -12.21 -3.79 10.92
N THR A 184 -11.82 -5.06 10.81
CA THR A 184 -10.41 -5.46 10.77
C THR A 184 -9.66 -4.78 9.62
N PHE A 185 -10.32 -4.53 8.48
CA PHE A 185 -9.71 -3.90 7.31
C PHE A 185 -9.21 -2.48 7.61
N GLU A 186 -9.84 -1.77 8.55
CA GLU A 186 -9.41 -0.42 8.95
C GLU A 186 -8.16 -0.41 9.84
N LYS A 187 -7.78 -1.57 10.37
CA LYS A 187 -6.55 -1.75 11.16
C LYS A 187 -5.34 -2.10 10.29
N LEU A 188 -5.56 -2.39 9.00
CA LEU A 188 -4.47 -2.62 8.06
C LEU A 188 -3.66 -1.35 7.83
N SER A 189 -2.37 -1.51 7.58
CA SER A 189 -1.46 -0.41 7.26
C SER A 189 -0.89 -0.58 5.85
N GLY A 190 -0.54 0.54 5.20
CA GLY A 190 0.14 0.49 3.90
C GLY A 190 1.40 -0.39 3.90
N GLY A 191 2.11 -0.46 5.03
CA GLY A 191 3.25 -1.35 5.21
C GLY A 191 2.90 -2.83 5.05
N HIS A 192 1.70 -3.26 5.49
CA HIS A 192 1.26 -4.65 5.33
C HIS A 192 1.05 -5.02 3.87
N ILE A 193 0.53 -4.11 3.05
CA ILE A 193 0.36 -4.35 1.60
C ILE A 193 1.69 -4.21 0.87
N ARG A 194 2.46 -3.16 1.16
CA ARG A 194 3.70 -2.84 0.46
C ARG A 194 4.80 -3.88 0.71
N TYR A 195 5.04 -4.27 1.96
CA TYR A 195 6.12 -5.21 2.31
C TYR A 195 5.98 -6.53 1.56
N ILE A 196 4.74 -6.98 1.40
CA ILE A 196 4.42 -8.25 0.75
C ILE A 196 4.55 -8.14 -0.77
N ARG A 197 4.23 -6.97 -1.35
CA ARG A 197 4.41 -6.73 -2.77
C ARG A 197 5.87 -6.62 -3.19
N ILE A 198 6.73 -6.09 -2.32
CA ILE A 198 8.16 -5.89 -2.62
C ILE A 198 8.98 -7.16 -2.39
N SER A 199 8.60 -7.97 -1.40
CA SER A 199 9.38 -9.17 -1.09
C SER A 199 8.98 -10.32 -2.02
N LEU A 200 9.68 -10.42 -3.16
CA LEU A 200 9.50 -11.50 -4.15
C LEU A 200 9.72 -12.91 -3.57
N GLU A 201 10.47 -13.01 -2.47
CA GLU A 201 10.76 -14.25 -1.75
C GLU A 201 9.71 -14.55 -0.67
N ASN A 202 8.85 -13.59 -0.33
CA ASN A 202 7.95 -13.73 0.79
C ASN A 202 6.62 -14.33 0.36
N THR A 203 6.51 -15.64 0.58
CA THR A 203 5.26 -16.39 0.51
C THR A 203 4.45 -16.28 1.80
N ASP A 204 4.56 -15.16 2.54
CA ASP A 204 3.79 -14.91 3.77
C ASP A 204 2.32 -15.28 3.53
N PHE A 205 1.89 -16.28 4.29
CA PHE A 205 0.98 -17.34 3.84
C PHE A 205 -0.48 -16.94 3.55
N GLN A 206 -0.81 -15.67 3.68
CA GLN A 206 -2.18 -15.16 3.61
C GLN A 206 -2.32 -13.86 2.80
N HIS A 207 -1.24 -13.40 2.17
CA HIS A 207 -1.27 -12.23 1.31
C HIS A 207 -0.83 -12.59 -0.10
N SER A 208 -1.23 -11.75 -1.06
CA SER A 208 -1.05 -12.02 -2.49
C SER A 208 0.42 -12.07 -2.86
N PRO A 209 0.85 -13.05 -3.68
CA PRO A 209 2.05 -12.85 -4.46
C PRO A 209 1.86 -11.63 -5.37
N CYS A 210 2.94 -10.88 -5.59
CA CYS A 210 2.94 -9.67 -6.42
C CYS A 210 2.78 -10.01 -7.91
N THR A 211 1.57 -10.40 -8.30
CA THR A 211 1.21 -10.73 -9.69
C THR A 211 0.09 -9.81 -10.18
N ALA A 212 0.05 -9.58 -11.49
CA ALA A 212 -0.99 -8.81 -12.16
C ALA A 212 -2.42 -9.29 -11.77
N SER A 213 -2.63 -10.61 -11.77
CA SER A 213 -3.91 -11.22 -11.42
C SER A 213 -4.28 -10.96 -9.95
N SER A 214 -3.33 -11.15 -9.04
CA SER A 214 -3.53 -10.88 -7.61
C SER A 214 -3.90 -9.42 -7.32
N ARG A 215 -3.27 -8.47 -8.02
CA ARG A 215 -3.57 -7.03 -7.86
C ARG A 215 -5.00 -6.71 -8.26
N LEU A 216 -5.48 -7.22 -9.40
CA LEU A 216 -6.87 -7.02 -9.81
C LEU A 216 -7.85 -7.64 -8.81
N MET A 217 -7.56 -8.84 -8.31
CA MET A 217 -8.38 -9.46 -7.27
C MET A 217 -8.46 -8.58 -6.01
N GLU A 218 -7.34 -8.03 -5.56
CA GLU A 218 -7.32 -7.08 -4.43
C GLU A 218 -8.15 -5.84 -4.71
N ILE A 219 -7.97 -5.21 -5.87
CA ILE A 219 -8.73 -4.03 -6.29
C ILE A 219 -10.23 -4.33 -6.28
N LEU A 220 -10.66 -5.48 -6.81
CA LEU A 220 -12.07 -5.89 -6.81
C LEU A 220 -12.62 -6.10 -5.39
N MET A 221 -11.84 -6.76 -4.51
CA MET A 221 -12.23 -6.96 -3.11
C MET A 221 -12.34 -5.62 -2.38
N TRP A 222 -11.34 -4.74 -2.49
CA TRP A 222 -11.34 -3.43 -1.85
C TRP A 222 -12.43 -2.50 -2.37
N THR A 223 -12.70 -2.49 -3.68
CA THR A 223 -13.86 -1.79 -4.25
C THR A 223 -15.15 -2.22 -3.58
N SER A 224 -15.32 -3.53 -3.35
CA SER A 224 -16.54 -4.09 -2.75
C SER A 224 -16.67 -3.71 -1.27
N LEU A 225 -15.57 -3.79 -0.52
CA LEU A 225 -15.49 -3.38 0.88
C LEU A 225 -15.83 -1.89 1.04
N ILE A 226 -15.23 -1.02 0.22
CA ILE A 226 -15.48 0.43 0.24
C ILE A 226 -16.94 0.75 -0.07
N ARG A 227 -17.47 0.21 -1.19
CA ARG A 227 -18.86 0.47 -1.62
C ARG A 227 -19.90 -0.02 -0.60
N SER A 228 -19.54 -1.01 0.21
CA SER A 228 -20.44 -1.60 1.21
C SER A 228 -20.27 -0.98 2.61
N GLY A 229 -19.43 0.06 2.74
CA GLY A 229 -19.24 0.79 4.00
C GLY A 229 -18.40 0.05 5.04
N TRP A 230 -17.56 -0.90 4.63
CA TRP A 230 -16.61 -1.58 5.52
C TRP A 230 -15.42 -0.69 5.89
N VAL A 231 -15.10 0.25 5.00
CA VAL A 231 -14.12 1.32 5.27
C VAL A 231 -14.92 2.55 5.68
N HIS A 232 -14.90 2.90 6.96
CA HIS A 232 -15.72 3.99 7.46
C HIS A 232 -15.16 5.35 7.02
N SER A 233 -16.06 6.26 6.63
CA SER A 233 -15.73 7.65 6.26
C SER A 233 -16.20 8.61 7.37
N PRO A 234 -15.43 9.66 7.72
CA PRO A 234 -14.13 10.01 7.14
C PRO A 234 -13.04 9.04 7.58
N ILE A 235 -12.15 8.68 6.65
CA ILE A 235 -10.99 7.86 6.98
C ILE A 235 -10.13 8.65 7.98
N PRO A 236 -9.85 8.09 9.17
CA PRO A 236 -9.08 8.79 10.19
C PRO A 236 -7.71 9.20 9.63
N HIS A 237 -7.34 10.47 9.83
CA HIS A 237 -5.95 10.87 9.67
C HIS A 237 -5.15 10.22 10.82
N ASP A 238 -4.28 9.28 10.49
CA ASP A 238 -3.43 8.65 11.50
C ASP A 238 -2.53 9.69 12.15
N ARG A 239 -2.80 9.98 13.43
CA ARG A 239 -1.98 10.89 14.24
C ARG A 239 -0.69 10.25 14.77
N HIS A 240 -0.48 8.95 14.49
CA HIS A 240 0.60 8.18 15.11
C HIS A 240 1.81 8.17 14.17
N GLY A 241 2.91 8.75 14.65
CA GLY A 241 4.11 9.00 13.88
C GLY A 241 4.81 7.73 13.38
N ILE A 242 5.44 7.89 12.21
CA ILE A 242 6.48 7.04 11.62
C ILE A 242 6.06 5.58 11.38
N GLY A 243 5.47 5.33 10.21
CA GLY A 243 5.61 4.03 9.53
C GLY A 243 4.33 3.31 9.11
N SER A 244 3.19 3.57 9.75
CA SER A 244 1.91 2.98 9.36
C SER A 244 0.91 4.10 9.00
N LYS A 245 0.78 4.42 7.71
CA LYS A 245 -0.30 5.28 7.18
C LYS A 245 -1.70 4.66 7.34
N GLY A 246 -1.86 3.63 8.20
CA GLY A 246 -3.08 2.87 8.40
C GLY A 246 -3.78 2.49 7.10
N ILE A 247 -5.11 2.49 7.13
CA ILE A 247 -5.92 2.13 5.97
C ILE A 247 -5.68 3.08 4.79
N ARG A 248 -5.38 4.35 5.05
CA ARG A 248 -5.03 5.31 4.00
C ARG A 248 -3.80 4.87 3.22
N GLY A 249 -2.80 4.37 3.93
CA GLY A 249 -1.61 3.76 3.35
C GLY A 249 -1.98 2.59 2.46
N VAL A 250 -2.87 1.71 2.90
CA VAL A 250 -3.34 0.57 2.09
C VAL A 250 -3.93 1.05 0.77
N LEU A 251 -4.85 2.01 0.84
CA LEU A 251 -5.55 2.54 -0.34
C LEU A 251 -4.59 3.29 -1.29
N ASN A 252 -3.62 4.03 -0.75
CA ASN A 252 -2.57 4.65 -1.56
C ASN A 252 -1.70 3.59 -2.24
N GLU A 253 -1.22 2.57 -1.52
CA GLU A 253 -0.36 1.52 -2.06
C GLU A 253 -1.07 0.68 -3.12
N LEU A 254 -2.39 0.46 -2.99
CA LEU A 254 -3.23 -0.20 -4.00
C LEU A 254 -3.21 0.55 -5.34
N LEU A 255 -3.11 1.89 -5.32
CA LEU A 255 -3.04 2.74 -6.52
C LEU A 255 -1.63 3.06 -6.98
N SER A 256 -0.64 3.11 -6.08
CA SER A 256 0.67 3.68 -6.39
C SER A 256 1.69 2.64 -6.81
N HIS A 257 1.59 1.42 -6.29
CA HIS A 257 2.60 0.41 -6.53
C HIS A 257 2.19 -0.43 -7.76
N TRP A 258 2.88 -0.29 -8.89
CA TRP A 258 2.69 -1.09 -10.11
C TRP A 258 4.05 -1.57 -10.61
N THR A 259 4.12 -2.79 -11.15
CA THR A 259 5.35 -3.27 -11.79
C THR A 259 5.40 -2.85 -13.26
N PRO A 260 6.57 -2.85 -13.89
CA PRO A 260 6.68 -2.66 -15.34
C PRO A 260 5.84 -3.65 -16.16
N GLU A 261 5.54 -4.84 -15.65
CA GLU A 261 4.75 -5.86 -16.36
C GLU A 261 3.23 -5.60 -16.28
N ASP A 262 2.75 -4.99 -15.19
CA ASP A 262 1.32 -4.87 -14.92
C ASP A 262 0.77 -3.44 -14.93
N HIS A 263 1.62 -2.44 -15.21
CA HIS A 263 1.22 -1.03 -15.29
C HIS A 263 0.06 -0.75 -16.29
N HIS A 264 -0.14 -1.60 -17.29
CA HIS A 264 -1.22 -1.48 -18.28
C HIS A 264 -2.61 -1.70 -17.66
N LEU A 265 -2.67 -2.37 -16.51
CA LEU A 265 -3.91 -2.60 -15.79
C LEU A 265 -4.50 -1.34 -15.16
N ARG A 266 -3.72 -0.26 -14.99
CA ARG A 266 -4.23 1.04 -14.52
C ARG A 266 -5.39 1.57 -15.35
N SER A 267 -5.43 1.19 -16.64
CA SER A 267 -6.44 1.57 -17.59
C SER A 267 -7.65 0.62 -17.60
N SER A 268 -7.69 -0.39 -16.71
CA SER A 268 -8.75 -1.39 -16.67
C SER A 268 -10.06 -0.83 -16.06
N PRO A 269 -11.22 -1.41 -16.43
CA PRO A 269 -12.49 -1.05 -15.81
C PRO A 269 -12.50 -1.22 -14.29
N GLU A 270 -11.83 -2.25 -13.76
CA GLU A 270 -11.75 -2.54 -12.33
C GLU A 270 -11.01 -1.44 -11.56
N VAL A 271 -9.91 -0.93 -12.11
CA VAL A 271 -9.18 0.19 -11.50
C VAL A 271 -10.01 1.47 -11.54
N LYS A 272 -10.70 1.74 -12.65
CA LYS A 272 -11.63 2.87 -12.74
C LYS A 272 -12.72 2.79 -11.67
N GLU A 273 -13.35 1.63 -11.52
CA GLU A 273 -14.38 1.39 -10.51
C GLU A 273 -13.87 1.59 -9.08
N PHE A 274 -12.61 1.20 -8.81
CA PHE A 274 -11.95 1.43 -7.54
C PHE A 274 -11.69 2.91 -7.27
N CYS A 275 -11.17 3.65 -8.24
CA CYS A 275 -11.00 5.10 -8.15
C CYS A 275 -12.34 5.82 -7.89
N GLU A 276 -13.42 5.40 -8.55
CA GLU A 276 -14.77 5.91 -8.31
C GLU A 276 -15.26 5.60 -6.89
N ALA A 277 -14.99 4.39 -6.38
CA ALA A 277 -15.36 4.01 -5.01
C ALA A 277 -14.60 4.85 -3.96
N LEU A 278 -13.31 5.09 -4.18
CA LEU A 278 -12.50 5.97 -3.33
C LEU A 278 -13.00 7.42 -3.36
N HIS A 279 -13.31 7.93 -4.55
CA HIS A 279 -13.89 9.26 -4.72
C HIS A 279 -15.23 9.39 -3.98
N ALA A 280 -16.08 8.36 -4.03
CA ALA A 280 -17.38 8.36 -3.38
C ALA A 280 -17.32 8.45 -1.84
N ILE A 281 -16.23 8.00 -1.21
CA ILE A 281 -16.01 8.13 0.24
C ILE A 281 -15.17 9.36 0.63
N ASP A 282 -15.00 10.29 -0.31
CA ASP A 282 -14.19 11.50 -0.20
C ASP A 282 -12.71 11.25 0.14
N PHE A 283 -12.15 10.15 -0.40
CA PHE A 283 -10.76 9.82 -0.18
C PHE A 283 -9.83 10.81 -0.90
N MET A 284 -8.93 11.45 -0.15
CA MET A 284 -7.90 12.32 -0.72
C MET A 284 -6.58 11.55 -0.86
N LEU A 285 -6.00 11.59 -2.05
CA LEU A 285 -4.69 10.99 -2.32
C LEU A 285 -3.55 11.92 -1.89
N ASP A 286 -2.44 11.31 -1.52
CA ASP A 286 -1.17 12.02 -1.40
C ASP A 286 -0.53 12.21 -2.79
N ILE A 287 0.31 13.24 -2.91
CA ILE A 287 0.94 13.60 -4.18
C ILE A 287 1.82 12.48 -4.74
N SER A 288 2.44 11.69 -3.86
CA SER A 288 3.29 10.56 -4.24
C SER A 288 2.46 9.45 -4.87
N ALA A 289 1.27 9.16 -4.34
CA ALA A 289 0.36 8.18 -4.91
C ALA A 289 -0.11 8.59 -6.29
N ILE A 290 -0.42 9.87 -6.51
CA ILE A 290 -0.76 10.40 -7.84
C ILE A 290 0.43 10.30 -8.78
N ALA A 291 1.63 10.73 -8.34
CA ALA A 291 2.84 10.68 -9.16
C ALA A 291 3.16 9.25 -9.61
N SER A 292 3.09 8.29 -8.68
CA SER A 292 3.31 6.88 -8.95
C SER A 292 2.20 6.25 -9.80
N PHE A 293 0.94 6.66 -9.60
CA PHE A 293 -0.17 6.20 -10.46
C PHE A 293 0.01 6.69 -11.89
N LEU A 294 0.48 7.92 -12.12
CA LEU A 294 0.74 8.41 -13.49
C LEU A 294 1.98 7.75 -14.09
N SER A 295 3.00 7.52 -13.27
CA SER A 295 4.30 7.06 -13.69
C SER A 295 4.88 6.11 -12.64
N PRO A 296 4.75 4.79 -12.80
CA PRO A 296 5.33 3.84 -11.87
C PRO A 296 6.84 4.01 -11.96
N GLY A 297 7.44 4.52 -10.90
CA GLY A 297 8.88 4.42 -10.71
C GLY A 297 9.23 3.04 -10.17
N LYS A 298 10.49 2.63 -10.32
CA LYS A 298 11.04 1.67 -9.35
C LYS A 298 10.95 2.29 -7.97
N ASP A 299 10.77 1.46 -6.94
CA ASP A 299 10.86 1.90 -5.55
C ASP A 299 12.07 2.84 -5.39
N TRP A 300 11.90 3.89 -4.59
CA TRP A 300 12.81 5.02 -4.34
C TRP A 300 14.26 4.66 -3.91
N GLY A 301 14.70 3.41 -4.05
CA GLY A 301 16.02 2.90 -3.70
C GLY A 301 16.78 2.14 -4.79
N GLU A 302 16.16 1.76 -5.92
CA GLU A 302 16.85 1.04 -7.00
C GLU A 302 17.06 1.95 -8.22
N GLY A 303 18.33 2.12 -8.61
CA GLY A 303 18.79 3.16 -9.55
C GLY A 303 18.02 3.26 -10.88
N LEU A 304 18.04 4.49 -11.42
CA LEU A 304 17.30 5.05 -12.57
C LEU A 304 17.60 4.42 -13.95
N THR A 305 18.00 3.15 -14.04
CA THR A 305 18.55 2.57 -15.29
C THR A 305 17.49 2.06 -16.27
N GLU A 306 16.23 1.94 -15.87
CA GLU A 306 15.11 1.55 -16.74
C GLU A 306 14.09 2.68 -16.90
N ARG A 307 13.65 2.95 -18.14
CA ARG A 307 12.72 4.03 -18.47
C ARG A 307 11.41 3.85 -17.72
N SER A 308 10.94 4.90 -17.02
CA SER A 308 9.61 4.89 -16.41
C SER A 308 8.51 4.78 -17.48
N VAL A 309 7.49 3.98 -17.20
CA VAL A 309 6.41 3.70 -18.15
C VAL A 309 5.15 4.45 -17.76
N GLY A 310 4.92 5.58 -18.42
CA GLY A 310 3.71 6.39 -18.23
C GLY A 310 2.41 5.63 -18.48
N CYS A 311 1.33 6.03 -17.80
CA CYS A 311 -0.02 5.64 -18.23
C CYS A 311 -0.41 6.38 -19.52
N ASP A 312 -1.42 5.86 -20.22
CA ASP A 312 -2.00 6.58 -21.36
C ASP A 312 -2.73 7.86 -20.90
N LEU A 313 -2.89 8.81 -21.82
CA LEU A 313 -3.49 10.11 -21.53
C LEU A 313 -4.92 10.00 -21.00
N LYS A 314 -5.74 9.11 -21.57
CA LYS A 314 -7.15 8.94 -21.19
C LYS A 314 -7.27 8.42 -19.75
N THR A 315 -6.40 7.50 -19.36
CA THR A 315 -6.34 6.97 -17.99
C THR A 315 -5.94 8.05 -16.99
N ALA A 316 -4.99 8.91 -17.35
CA ALA A 316 -4.61 10.03 -16.49
C ALA A 316 -5.70 11.10 -16.38
N GLU A 317 -6.39 11.42 -17.47
CA GLU A 317 -7.53 12.34 -17.45
C GLU A 317 -8.62 11.83 -16.50
N MET A 318 -9.04 10.57 -16.66
CA MET A 318 -9.99 9.93 -15.75
C MET A 318 -9.54 10.01 -14.29
N PHE A 319 -8.28 9.70 -14.03
CA PHE A 319 -7.74 9.69 -12.67
C PHE A 319 -7.70 11.08 -12.05
N LEU A 320 -7.20 12.08 -12.79
CA LEU A 320 -7.09 13.47 -12.31
C LEU A 320 -8.44 14.18 -12.25
N ASP A 321 -9.47 13.69 -12.95
CA ASP A 321 -10.85 14.17 -12.79
C ASP A 321 -11.47 13.69 -11.48
N LEU A 322 -11.18 12.44 -11.09
CA LEU A 322 -11.61 11.89 -9.80
C LEU A 322 -10.80 12.45 -8.62
N PHE A 323 -9.52 12.71 -8.85
CA PHE A 323 -8.58 13.22 -7.84
C PHE A 323 -7.90 14.51 -8.32
N PRO A 324 -8.64 15.63 -8.34
CA PRO A 324 -8.10 16.89 -8.81
C PRO A 324 -6.97 17.40 -7.91
N LEU A 325 -5.96 18.02 -8.50
CA LEU A 325 -4.79 18.55 -7.80
C LEU A 325 -5.13 19.65 -6.77
N SER A 326 -6.32 20.24 -6.86
CA SER A 326 -6.85 21.16 -5.84
C SER A 326 -7.31 20.46 -4.56
N ARG A 327 -7.43 19.12 -4.55
CA ARG A 327 -7.94 18.29 -3.45
C ARG A 327 -6.90 17.25 -2.99
N LEU A 328 -5.67 17.71 -2.77
CA LEU A 328 -4.60 16.87 -2.25
C LEU A 328 -4.65 16.79 -0.73
N GLU A 329 -4.20 15.67 -0.18
CA GLU A 329 -4.00 15.54 1.25
C GLU A 329 -2.98 16.56 1.78
N GLU A 330 -3.39 17.32 2.81
CA GLU A 330 -2.47 18.13 3.60
C GLU A 330 -1.53 17.21 4.42
N GLY A 331 -0.36 16.85 3.88
CA GLY A 331 0.74 16.33 4.71
C GLY A 331 1.32 14.95 4.40
N GLY A 332 1.35 14.51 3.14
CA GLY A 332 1.91 13.19 2.75
C GLY A 332 3.41 12.94 3.00
N TYR A 333 4.18 13.89 3.54
CA TYR A 333 5.61 13.75 3.81
C TYR A 333 5.97 14.15 5.23
N ASN A 334 6.36 13.16 6.06
CA ASN A 334 7.02 13.25 7.38
C ASN A 334 7.08 14.67 7.97
N SER A 335 5.91 15.23 8.30
CA SER A 335 5.84 16.62 8.70
C SER A 335 5.97 16.75 10.21
N SER A 336 7.14 16.40 10.72
CA SER A 336 7.66 17.03 11.94
C SER A 336 7.98 18.53 11.72
N PHE A 337 7.74 19.07 10.51
CA PHE A 337 7.98 20.47 10.14
C PHE A 337 6.75 21.22 9.55
N ALA A 338 5.52 20.70 9.68
CA ALA A 338 4.33 21.38 9.16
C ALA A 338 3.90 22.56 10.05
N THR A 339 4.27 23.78 9.66
CA THR A 339 3.51 24.99 10.02
C THR A 339 3.31 25.83 8.75
N PHE A 340 2.04 26.01 8.37
CA PHE A 340 1.49 26.94 7.36
C PHE A 340 1.95 26.81 5.89
N SER A 341 1.11 26.28 5.00
CA SER A 341 1.06 26.68 3.57
C SER A 341 -0.19 26.16 2.81
N PRO A 342 -0.62 26.81 1.70
CA PRO A 342 -1.91 26.65 1.00
C PRO A 342 -2.02 25.37 0.12
N PRO A 343 -3.18 25.12 -0.55
CA PRO A 343 -3.43 23.90 -1.32
C PRO A 343 -2.60 23.89 -2.61
N LEU A 344 -1.91 22.79 -2.87
CA LEU A 344 -0.63 22.68 -3.62
C LEU A 344 0.50 23.44 -2.91
N ARG A 345 1.13 22.77 -1.95
CA ARG A 345 2.36 23.27 -1.33
C ARG A 345 3.39 23.56 -2.44
N LEU A 346 4.08 24.70 -2.37
CA LEU A 346 5.37 24.82 -3.04
C LEU A 346 6.21 23.59 -2.65
N GLY A 347 6.75 22.88 -3.62
CA GLY A 347 7.51 21.64 -3.48
C GLY A 347 6.67 20.37 -3.64
N CYS A 348 5.60 20.38 -4.42
CA CYS A 348 4.79 19.19 -4.73
C CYS A 348 4.49 19.02 -6.22
N SER A 349 4.48 20.12 -6.99
CA SER A 349 4.30 20.07 -8.44
C SER A 349 5.50 19.40 -9.12
N HIS A 350 6.69 19.53 -8.52
CA HIS A 350 7.89 18.87 -9.01
C HIS A 350 7.73 17.34 -9.02
N ALA A 351 7.10 16.73 -8.01
CA ALA A 351 6.99 15.27 -7.92
C ALA A 351 6.17 14.69 -9.09
N LEU A 352 5.06 15.35 -9.45
CA LEU A 352 4.24 14.97 -10.59
C LEU A 352 4.94 15.23 -11.93
N MET A 353 5.48 16.43 -12.10
CA MET A 353 6.08 16.81 -13.37
C MET A 353 7.39 16.06 -13.64
N LYS A 354 8.19 15.76 -12.59
CA LYS A 354 9.39 14.92 -12.69
C LYS A 354 9.05 13.56 -13.26
N SER A 355 8.02 12.92 -12.72
CA SER A 355 7.69 11.55 -13.10
C SER A 355 7.35 11.46 -14.59
N VAL A 356 6.62 12.45 -15.12
CA VAL A 356 6.35 12.60 -16.56
C VAL A 356 7.59 13.01 -17.37
N ALA A 357 8.44 13.88 -16.82
CA ALA A 357 9.70 14.27 -17.45
C ALA A 357 10.68 13.09 -17.58
N GLU A 358 10.54 12.04 -16.78
CA GLU A 358 11.37 10.84 -16.83
C GLU A 358 10.90 9.79 -17.83
N TRP A 359 9.68 9.92 -18.36
CA TRP A 359 9.15 9.04 -19.40
C TRP A 359 10.06 9.01 -20.64
N GLY A 360 9.94 7.94 -21.43
CA GLY A 360 10.60 7.83 -22.72
C GLY A 360 10.30 9.04 -23.61
N VAL A 361 11.33 9.60 -24.26
CA VAL A 361 11.19 10.75 -25.19
C VAL A 361 10.31 10.43 -26.40
N ASP A 362 10.14 9.13 -26.67
CA ASP A 362 9.32 8.52 -27.70
C ASP A 362 7.87 8.23 -27.26
N ASN A 363 7.52 8.44 -25.98
CA ASN A 363 6.15 8.25 -25.50
C ASN A 363 5.22 9.33 -26.09
N PRO A 364 4.18 8.95 -26.85
CA PRO A 364 3.33 9.89 -27.58
C PRO A 364 2.46 10.78 -26.67
N ASP A 365 2.16 10.32 -25.46
CA ASP A 365 1.28 11.01 -24.52
C ASP A 365 2.05 11.95 -23.60
N ARG A 366 3.37 11.85 -23.54
CA ARG A 366 4.21 12.57 -22.57
C ARG A 366 4.06 14.10 -22.63
N LEU A 367 4.06 14.68 -23.84
CA LEU A 367 3.88 16.13 -24.01
C LEU A 367 2.47 16.57 -23.61
N SER A 368 1.47 15.79 -24.00
CA SER A 368 0.06 16.05 -23.65
C SER A 368 -0.17 15.93 -22.14
N MET A 369 0.45 14.95 -21.50
CA MET A 369 0.43 14.75 -20.06
C MET A 369 1.03 15.94 -19.32
N MET A 370 2.25 16.36 -19.69
CA MET A 370 2.89 17.52 -19.07
C MET A 370 2.03 18.77 -19.24
N LYS A 371 1.51 19.00 -20.45
CA LYS A 371 0.63 20.13 -20.74
C LYS A 371 -0.61 20.10 -19.84
N MET A 372 -1.26 18.94 -19.72
CA MET A 372 -2.43 18.76 -18.84
C MET A 372 -2.09 19.09 -17.38
N LEU A 373 -0.95 18.60 -16.86
CA LEU A 373 -0.53 18.90 -15.48
C LEU A 373 -0.33 20.41 -15.26
N LEU A 374 0.33 21.09 -16.19
CA LEU A 374 0.54 22.54 -16.15
C LEU A 374 -0.80 23.30 -16.21
N GLU A 375 -1.73 22.88 -17.08
CA GLU A 375 -3.06 23.48 -17.22
C GLU A 375 -3.95 23.21 -15.98
N ARG A 376 -3.70 22.12 -15.25
CA ARG A 376 -4.36 21.78 -13.97
C ARG A 376 -3.68 22.40 -12.74
N GLY A 377 -2.75 23.34 -12.94
CA GLY A 377 -2.21 24.18 -11.86
C GLY A 377 -0.88 23.71 -11.26
N CYS A 378 -0.18 22.75 -11.87
CA CYS A 378 1.20 22.46 -11.49
C CYS A 378 2.09 23.70 -11.68
N TYR A 379 2.86 24.06 -10.66
CA TYR A 379 3.78 25.19 -10.70
C TYR A 379 5.08 24.80 -11.42
N VAL A 380 5.30 25.35 -12.62
CA VAL A 380 6.40 24.95 -13.52
C VAL A 380 7.81 25.19 -12.93
N ASN A 381 7.96 26.18 -12.04
CA ASN A 381 9.22 26.55 -11.40
C ASN A 381 9.39 25.92 -10.01
N ASP A 382 8.57 24.92 -9.69
CA ASP A 382 8.71 24.20 -8.44
C ASP A 382 10.04 23.45 -8.37
N ARG A 383 10.63 23.42 -7.18
CA ARG A 383 12.02 22.99 -6.96
C ARG A 383 12.07 21.69 -6.17
N TYR A 384 12.98 20.79 -6.55
CA TYR A 384 13.19 19.54 -5.80
C TYR A 384 13.65 19.82 -4.37
N PRO A 385 12.96 19.27 -3.35
CA PRO A 385 13.34 19.45 -1.97
C PRO A 385 14.65 18.73 -1.67
N LYS A 386 15.42 19.32 -0.74
CA LYS A 386 16.77 18.87 -0.34
C LYS A 386 16.90 17.38 0.02
N TRP A 387 15.85 16.78 0.55
CA TRP A 387 15.90 15.43 1.10
C TRP A 387 15.59 14.33 0.07
N GLU A 388 15.05 14.66 -1.11
CA GLU A 388 14.83 13.67 -2.19
C GLU A 388 16.14 13.27 -2.88
N CYS A 389 17.15 14.15 -2.93
CA CYS A 389 18.42 13.95 -3.63
C CYS A 389 19.45 13.05 -2.90
N LEU A 390 19.04 12.29 -1.87
CA LEU A 390 19.96 11.52 -1.02
C LEU A 390 20.26 10.11 -1.57
N VAL A 391 19.76 9.74 -2.74
CA VAL A 391 19.84 8.36 -3.25
C VAL A 391 20.45 8.31 -4.66
N GLY A 392 21.79 8.40 -4.73
CA GLY A 392 22.56 7.96 -5.90
C GLY A 392 23.32 9.05 -6.67
N PRO A 393 24.35 8.67 -7.45
CA PRO A 393 25.30 9.60 -8.10
C PRO A 393 24.77 10.27 -9.39
N GLU A 394 23.58 9.92 -9.88
CA GLU A 394 23.03 10.42 -11.16
C GLU A 394 21.75 11.27 -11.01
N GLU A 395 21.38 11.64 -9.78
CA GLU A 395 20.10 12.29 -9.49
C GLU A 395 20.07 13.81 -9.77
N PRO A 396 18.86 14.40 -9.95
CA PRO A 396 18.69 15.86 -9.98
C PRO A 396 19.41 16.52 -8.81
N GLY A 397 20.09 17.62 -9.10
CA GLY A 397 20.72 18.45 -8.10
C GLY A 397 19.65 19.01 -7.15
N GLN A 398 20.00 19.15 -5.88
CA GLN A 398 19.15 19.86 -4.94
C GLN A 398 18.70 21.21 -5.52
N ASN A 399 17.41 21.53 -5.40
CA ASN A 399 16.76 22.71 -5.97
C ASN A 399 16.66 22.75 -7.51
N ASP A 400 16.92 21.64 -8.22
CA ASP A 400 16.61 21.54 -9.65
C ASP A 400 15.12 21.87 -9.88
N THR A 401 14.80 22.37 -11.06
CA THR A 401 13.41 22.44 -11.55
C THR A 401 13.20 21.35 -12.58
N VAL A 402 11.95 21.12 -12.98
CA VAL A 402 11.65 20.17 -14.07
C VAL A 402 12.41 20.54 -15.35
N LEU A 403 12.60 21.84 -15.63
CA LEU A 403 13.37 22.30 -16.78
C LEU A 403 14.85 21.87 -16.71
N HIS A 404 15.45 21.80 -15.52
CA HIS A 404 16.81 21.26 -15.34
C HIS A 404 16.88 19.78 -15.71
N VAL A 405 15.90 18.98 -15.26
CA VAL A 405 15.82 17.54 -15.55
C VAL A 405 15.65 17.29 -17.04
N VAL A 406 14.74 18.03 -17.69
CA VAL A 406 14.46 17.92 -19.12
C VAL A 406 15.66 18.37 -19.96
N ALA A 407 16.33 19.45 -19.56
CA ALA A 407 17.54 19.92 -20.22
C ALA A 407 18.69 18.91 -20.11
N ALA A 408 18.88 18.30 -18.93
CA ALA A 408 19.87 17.25 -18.70
C ALA A 408 19.63 15.98 -19.54
N ARG A 409 18.42 15.79 -20.08
CA ARG A 409 18.04 14.68 -20.98
C ARG A 409 18.05 15.07 -22.45
N GLY A 410 18.35 16.33 -22.77
CA GLY A 410 18.35 16.83 -24.14
C GLY A 410 16.97 16.92 -24.79
N ASP A 411 15.91 16.90 -23.99
CA ASP A 411 14.55 16.82 -24.52
C ASP A 411 14.01 18.20 -24.92
N ARG A 412 14.17 18.47 -26.21
CA ARG A 412 13.94 19.77 -26.82
C ARG A 412 12.47 20.20 -26.82
N GLU A 413 11.54 19.27 -27.05
CA GLU A 413 10.12 19.60 -27.18
C GLU A 413 9.48 19.82 -25.81
N LEU A 414 9.82 19.00 -24.82
CA LEU A 414 9.35 19.21 -23.46
C LEU A 414 9.97 20.47 -22.83
N ALA A 415 11.25 20.78 -23.12
CA ALA A 415 11.88 22.02 -22.65
C ALA A 415 11.14 23.25 -23.20
N TYR A 416 10.79 23.23 -24.48
CA TYR A 416 10.01 24.29 -25.10
C TYR A 416 8.60 24.42 -24.52
N LEU A 417 7.93 23.30 -24.24
CA LEU A 417 6.63 23.31 -23.57
C LEU A 417 6.72 23.97 -22.19
N LEU A 418 7.69 23.57 -21.36
CA LEU A 418 7.89 24.16 -20.03
C LEU A 418 8.15 25.67 -20.10
N LEU A 419 9.01 26.10 -21.03
CA LEU A 419 9.30 27.52 -21.27
C LEU A 419 8.04 28.31 -21.66
N LYS A 420 7.20 27.75 -22.55
CA LYS A 420 5.91 28.34 -22.94
C LYS A 420 4.95 28.53 -21.76
N HIS A 421 5.07 27.69 -20.73
CA HIS A 421 4.27 27.79 -19.50
C HIS A 421 4.98 28.58 -18.39
N GLY A 422 6.04 29.34 -18.70
CA GLY A 422 6.69 30.27 -17.78
C GLY A 422 7.85 29.66 -16.99
N ALA A 423 8.44 28.56 -17.45
CA ALA A 423 9.65 28.03 -16.83
C ALA A 423 10.79 29.05 -16.88
N GLU A 424 11.49 29.25 -15.76
CA GLU A 424 12.63 30.15 -15.64
C GLU A 424 13.84 29.55 -16.39
N LYS A 425 14.12 30.06 -17.60
CA LYS A 425 15.26 29.63 -18.41
C LYS A 425 16.62 29.89 -17.74
N ASP A 426 16.69 30.92 -16.89
CA ASP A 426 17.87 31.33 -16.14
C ASP A 426 17.79 30.89 -14.66
N GLY A 427 16.78 30.08 -14.32
CA GLY A 427 16.61 29.50 -13.00
C GLY A 427 17.86 28.73 -12.60
N ARG A 428 18.29 28.91 -11.37
CA ARG A 428 19.58 28.48 -10.85
C ARG A 428 19.41 27.32 -9.86
N ALA A 429 20.12 26.20 -10.05
CA ALA A 429 20.03 25.02 -9.19
C ALA A 429 21.41 24.41 -8.84
N GLY A 430 21.49 23.73 -7.69
CA GLY A 430 22.71 23.12 -7.15
C GLY A 430 22.94 23.38 -5.64
N GLN A 431 23.71 22.50 -4.98
CA GLN A 431 24.33 22.74 -3.67
C GLN A 431 25.73 22.11 -3.59
N GLY A 432 26.64 22.73 -2.84
CA GLY A 432 27.96 22.19 -2.55
C GLY A 432 28.99 22.48 -3.65
N ARG A 433 29.73 21.45 -4.07
CA ARG A 433 30.77 21.58 -5.12
C ARG A 433 30.21 21.56 -6.54
N ASP A 434 28.96 21.16 -6.71
CA ASP A 434 28.25 21.25 -7.98
C ASP A 434 27.67 22.66 -8.14
N LEU A 435 28.14 23.32 -9.18
CA LEU A 435 27.93 24.73 -9.45
C LEU A 435 26.44 25.06 -9.62
N ASP A 436 26.13 26.28 -9.23
CA ASP A 436 24.92 27.03 -9.55
C ASP A 436 24.64 27.02 -11.07
N THR A 437 23.95 25.98 -11.54
CA THR A 437 23.77 25.68 -12.97
C THR A 437 22.39 26.11 -13.41
N SER A 438 22.33 26.74 -14.58
CA SER A 438 21.08 26.94 -15.33
C SER A 438 20.70 25.68 -16.12
N PRO A 439 19.44 25.53 -16.55
CA PRO A 439 19.03 24.44 -17.43
C PRO A 439 19.86 24.36 -18.71
N ALA A 440 20.17 25.49 -19.35
CA ALA A 440 21.01 25.50 -20.55
C ALA A 440 22.44 24.99 -20.28
N GLN A 441 23.06 25.42 -19.18
CA GLN A 441 24.37 24.90 -18.77
C GLN A 441 24.32 23.40 -18.48
N ARG A 442 23.23 22.91 -17.87
CA ARG A 442 23.01 21.48 -17.61
C ARG A 442 22.86 20.67 -18.90
N ALA A 443 22.15 21.20 -19.90
CA ALA A 443 22.09 20.59 -21.23
C ALA A 443 23.48 20.54 -21.88
N ARG A 444 24.26 21.63 -21.83
CA ARG A 444 25.63 21.69 -22.40
C ARG A 444 26.57 20.69 -21.73
N SER A 445 26.55 20.58 -20.41
CA SER A 445 27.44 19.65 -19.68
C SER A 445 27.16 18.18 -19.99
N ARG A 446 25.95 17.86 -20.48
CA ARG A 446 25.54 16.53 -20.95
C ARG A 446 25.65 16.36 -22.48
N GLY A 447 26.16 17.35 -23.20
CA GLY A 447 26.36 17.30 -24.66
C GLY A 447 25.14 17.68 -25.50
N PHE A 448 24.05 18.15 -24.89
CA PHE A 448 22.80 18.52 -25.58
C PHE A 448 22.81 19.98 -26.04
N VAL A 449 23.73 20.31 -26.94
CA VAL A 449 23.99 21.70 -27.40
C VAL A 449 22.74 22.35 -28.00
N GLU A 450 21.99 21.64 -28.85
CA GLU A 450 20.78 22.19 -29.48
C GLU A 450 19.70 22.58 -28.47
N THR A 451 19.50 21.73 -27.46
CA THR A 451 18.53 21.98 -26.37
C THR A 451 18.96 23.18 -25.54
N ALA A 452 20.26 23.31 -25.23
CA ALA A 452 20.80 24.47 -24.54
C ALA A 452 20.59 25.78 -25.33
N GLU A 453 20.92 25.79 -26.62
CA GLU A 453 20.73 26.96 -27.47
C GLU A 453 19.25 27.36 -27.59
N ARG A 454 18.35 26.37 -27.68
CA ARG A 454 16.89 26.65 -27.71
C ARG A 454 16.42 27.29 -26.41
N ILE A 455 16.91 26.84 -25.26
CA ILE A 455 16.58 27.42 -23.95
C ILE A 455 17.11 28.87 -23.87
N GLU A 456 18.37 29.12 -24.21
CA GLU A 456 18.98 30.45 -24.13
C GLU A 456 18.27 31.48 -25.04
N ARG A 457 17.96 31.07 -26.28
CA ARG A 457 17.30 31.91 -27.28
C ARG A 457 15.81 32.11 -27.04
N TYR A 458 15.20 31.40 -26.08
CA TYR A 458 13.79 31.57 -25.78
C TYR A 458 13.53 33.01 -25.29
N GLN A 459 12.67 33.73 -26.02
CA GLN A 459 12.16 35.05 -25.67
C GLN A 459 10.68 34.84 -25.34
N GLY A 460 10.42 34.57 -24.05
CA GLY A 460 9.08 34.28 -23.53
C GLY A 460 8.14 35.46 -23.56
#